data_AF-A0A7W6EZS8-F1
#
_entry.id   AF-A0A7W6EZS8-F1
#
_cell.length_a   1.000
_cell.length_b   1.000
_cell.length_c   1.000
_cell.angle_alpha   90.00
_cell.angle_beta   90.00
_cell.angle_gamma   90.00
#
_symmetry.space_group_name_H-M   'P 1'
#
loop_
_entity.id
_entity.type
_entity.pdbx_description
1 polymer ?
#
loop_
_entity_poly.entity_id
_entity_poly.type
_entity_poly.pdbx_seq_one_letter_code
_entity_poly.pdbx_strand_id
1 'polypeptide(L)'
;MKSTVRLAAVGAVLALSALSAAATAKAPGLMYHRTFYSDETLTTQVGFYRDRCVNGNVTASPVNGTTSPYYTLEAIGSCPGGYW
;
A
#
# COMPACT_ATOMS: atom_id res chain seq x y z
N MET A 1 64.81 -9.15 -21.54
CA MET A 1 64.47 -9.75 -20.22
C MET A 1 65.06 -8.88 -19.12
N LYS A 2 64.21 -8.25 -18.31
CA LYS A 2 64.45 -7.87 -16.90
C LYS A 2 63.08 -7.50 -16.31
N SER A 3 62.59 -8.41 -15.47
CA SER A 3 61.34 -8.30 -14.70
C SER A 3 61.63 -7.66 -13.35
N THR A 4 60.62 -7.04 -12.74
CA THR A 4 60.45 -6.50 -11.35
C THR A 4 60.03 -5.01 -11.38
N VAL A 5 59.04 -4.48 -10.65
CA VAL A 5 58.41 -4.83 -9.36
C VAL A 5 56.93 -4.39 -9.37
N ARG A 6 56.14 -5.08 -8.55
CA ARG A 6 54.71 -4.91 -8.23
C ARG A 6 54.36 -3.65 -7.42
N LEU A 7 53.04 -3.47 -7.27
CA LEU A 7 52.30 -2.76 -6.21
C LEU A 7 52.12 -1.24 -6.34
N ALA A 8 50.90 -0.86 -6.72
CA ALA A 8 50.03 -0.07 -5.85
C ALA A 8 48.58 -0.25 -6.32
N ALA A 9 47.91 -1.28 -5.79
CA ALA A 9 46.48 -1.18 -5.56
C ALA A 9 46.27 -0.08 -4.50
N VAL A 10 45.24 0.76 -4.67
CA VAL A 10 44.46 1.50 -3.66
C VAL A 10 44.03 2.86 -4.24
N GLY A 11 42.72 3.10 -4.21
CA GLY A 11 42.09 4.39 -4.49
C GLY A 11 41.49 4.45 -5.90
N ALA A 12 40.18 4.44 -6.12
CA ALA A 12 39.11 4.94 -5.28
C ALA A 12 37.83 4.11 -5.53
N VAL A 13 37.49 3.21 -4.62
CA VAL A 13 36.09 2.82 -4.41
C VAL A 13 35.51 3.86 -3.47
N LEU A 14 35.36 5.10 -3.95
CA LEU A 14 34.69 6.15 -3.19
C LEU A 14 33.19 5.98 -3.37
N ALA A 15 32.62 5.30 -2.36
CA ALA A 15 31.28 5.53 -1.83
C ALA A 15 30.11 5.35 -2.81
N LEU A 16 29.89 4.11 -3.26
CA LEU A 16 28.54 3.64 -3.62
C LEU A 16 27.77 3.27 -2.34
N SER A 17 27.63 4.20 -1.39
CA SER A 17 26.93 3.93 -0.12
C SER A 17 25.95 5.03 0.29
N ALA A 18 25.51 5.84 -0.68
CA ALA A 18 24.38 6.75 -0.51
C ALA A 18 23.19 6.30 -1.37
N LEU A 19 22.88 5.00 -1.39
CA LEU A 19 21.49 4.59 -1.52
C LEU A 19 20.90 4.72 -0.11
N SER A 20 20.75 5.98 0.32
CA SER A 20 19.92 6.36 1.46
C SER A 20 18.65 5.54 1.35
N ALA A 21 18.37 4.75 2.38
CA ALA A 21 17.15 3.97 2.50
C ALA A 21 15.99 4.87 2.06
N ALA A 22 15.50 4.63 0.84
CA ALA A 22 14.24 5.22 0.43
C ALA A 22 13.25 4.59 1.38
N ALA A 23 12.87 5.32 2.43
CA ALA A 23 11.76 4.93 3.27
C ALA A 23 10.62 4.63 2.28
N THR A 24 10.23 3.36 2.18
CA THR A 24 9.18 2.92 1.27
C THR A 24 7.86 3.41 1.84
N ALA A 25 7.62 4.72 1.74
CA ALA A 25 6.37 5.34 2.14
C ALA A 25 5.29 4.70 1.29
N LYS A 26 4.37 3.98 1.94
CA LYS A 26 3.24 3.39 1.20
C LYS A 26 2.37 4.52 0.69
N ALA A 27 2.04 4.46 -0.60
CA ALA A 27 1.15 5.42 -1.20
C ALA A 27 -0.20 5.45 -0.47
N PRO A 28 -0.86 6.61 -0.39
CA PRO A 28 -2.19 6.71 0.18
C PRO A 28 -3.18 5.78 -0.53
N GLY A 29 -4.04 5.12 0.25
CA GLY A 29 -5.12 4.28 -0.28
C GLY A 29 -6.48 4.94 -0.11
N LEU A 30 -7.35 4.88 -1.11
CA LEU A 30 -8.73 5.34 -0.97
C LEU A 30 -9.51 4.36 -0.07
N MET A 31 -10.32 4.92 0.81
CA MET A 31 -11.22 4.18 1.68
C MET A 31 -12.64 4.31 1.16
N TYR A 32 -13.38 3.21 1.16
CA TYR A 32 -14.76 3.17 0.70
C TYR A 32 -15.73 2.76 1.79
N HIS A 33 -16.94 3.31 1.70
CA HIS A 33 -18.13 2.70 2.26
C HIS A 33 -18.75 1.81 1.19
N ARG A 34 -18.77 0.50 1.46
CA ARG A 34 -19.42 -0.47 0.60
C ARG A 34 -20.81 -0.78 1.14
N THR A 35 -21.81 -0.61 0.29
CA THR A 35 -23.19 -1.02 0.57
C THR A 35 -23.58 -2.17 -0.34
N PHE A 36 -24.13 -3.25 0.22
CA PHE A 36 -24.60 -4.44 -0.50
C PHE A 36 -26.12 -4.42 -0.66
N TYR A 37 -26.60 -4.92 -1.80
CA TYR A 37 -28.02 -4.96 -2.16
C TYR A 37 -28.49 -6.36 -2.51
N SER A 38 -29.79 -6.63 -2.42
CA SER A 38 -30.38 -7.93 -2.74
C SER A 38 -30.17 -8.35 -4.20
N ASP A 39 -30.18 -7.38 -5.11
CA ASP A 39 -30.20 -7.56 -6.56
C ASP A 39 -29.60 -6.34 -7.29
N GLU A 40 -29.56 -6.43 -8.62
CA GLU A 40 -29.02 -5.42 -9.53
C GLU A 40 -29.79 -4.10 -9.57
N THR A 41 -31.00 -4.04 -8.99
CA THR A 41 -31.77 -2.78 -8.93
C THR A 41 -31.23 -1.82 -7.87
N LEU A 42 -30.38 -2.31 -6.97
CA LEU A 42 -29.74 -1.53 -5.89
C LEU A 42 -30.75 -0.79 -5.00
N THR A 43 -31.93 -1.36 -4.78
CA THR A 43 -33.02 -0.75 -4.01
C THR A 43 -33.06 -1.20 -2.55
N THR A 44 -32.84 -2.49 -2.30
CA THR A 44 -32.93 -3.08 -0.95
C THR A 44 -31.53 -3.36 -0.40
N GLN A 45 -31.10 -2.60 0.60
CA GLN A 45 -29.83 -2.83 1.29
C GLN A 45 -29.91 -4.10 2.14
N VAL A 46 -28.92 -4.99 1.97
CA VAL A 46 -28.79 -6.24 2.74
C VAL A 46 -27.56 -6.28 3.64
N GLY A 47 -26.62 -5.34 3.45
CA GLY A 47 -25.49 -5.18 4.34
C GLY A 47 -24.59 -4.03 3.95
N PHE A 48 -23.61 -3.73 4.79
CA PHE A 48 -22.61 -2.71 4.52
C PHE A 48 -21.34 -2.92 5.34
N TYR A 49 -20.24 -2.32 4.91
CA TYR A 49 -19.06 -2.10 5.74
C TYR A 49 -18.32 -0.84 5.30
N ARG A 50 -17.52 -0.27 6.21
CA ARG A 50 -16.64 0.86 5.93
C ARG A 50 -15.20 0.43 6.05
N ASP A 51 -14.36 0.79 5.09
CA ASP A 51 -12.93 0.60 5.23
C ASP A 51 -12.39 1.36 6.44
N ARG A 52 -11.28 0.85 7.00
CA ARG A 52 -10.50 1.48 8.08
C ARG A 52 -9.06 1.64 7.63
N CYS A 53 -8.43 2.71 8.09
CA CYS A 53 -6.98 2.87 7.95
C CYS A 53 -6.31 2.29 9.20
N VAL A 54 -5.56 1.20 9.04
CA VAL A 54 -4.83 0.55 10.13
C VAL A 54 -3.36 0.49 9.75
N ASN A 55 -2.52 1.17 10.53
CA ASN A 55 -1.07 1.26 10.29
C ASN A 55 -0.72 1.71 8.86
N GLY A 56 -1.48 2.63 8.24
CA GLY A 56 -1.25 3.04 6.85
C GLY A 56 -1.77 2.08 5.78
N ASN A 57 -2.54 1.05 6.16
CA ASN A 57 -3.23 0.13 5.26
C ASN A 57 -4.73 0.33 5.29
N VAL A 58 -5.34 0.43 4.11
CA VAL A 58 -6.79 0.28 3.95
C VAL A 58 -7.15 -1.17 4.25
N THR A 59 -8.02 -1.37 5.23
CA THR A 59 -8.48 -2.68 5.71
C THR A 59 -10.00 -2.68 5.75
N ALA A 60 -10.63 -3.73 5.23
CA ALA A 60 -12.08 -3.87 5.30
C ALA A 60 -12.54 -4.14 6.74
N SER A 61 -13.61 -3.46 7.17
CA SER A 61 -14.30 -3.83 8.41
C SER A 61 -15.12 -5.11 8.24
N PRO A 62 -15.49 -5.79 9.33
CA PRO A 62 -16.53 -6.80 9.30
C PRO A 62 -17.83 -6.25 8.69
N VAL A 63 -18.51 -7.10 7.93
CA VAL A 63 -19.79 -6.77 7.30
C VAL A 63 -20.88 -6.72 8.36
N ASN A 64 -21.67 -5.66 8.35
CA ASN A 64 -22.96 -5.62 9.02
C ASN A 64 -24.03 -6.13 8.05
N GLY A 65 -24.69 -7.23 8.39
CA GLY A 65 -25.64 -7.91 7.49
C GLY A 65 -24.98 -8.94 6.59
N THR A 66 -25.41 -9.02 5.33
CA THR A 66 -25.02 -10.06 4.38
C THR A 66 -24.26 -9.48 3.19
N THR A 67 -23.27 -10.21 2.68
CA THR A 67 -22.55 -9.87 1.44
C THR A 67 -23.37 -10.20 0.21
N SER A 68 -23.23 -9.38 -0.83
CA SER A 68 -23.88 -9.59 -2.13
C SER A 68 -22.93 -9.19 -3.27
N PRO A 69 -23.03 -9.78 -4.48
CA PRO A 69 -22.32 -9.28 -5.65
C PRO A 69 -22.80 -7.89 -6.10
N TYR A 70 -24.01 -7.47 -5.71
CA TYR A 70 -24.56 -6.17 -6.05
C TYR A 70 -24.19 -5.17 -4.96
N TYR A 71 -23.33 -4.20 -5.29
CA TYR A 71 -22.85 -3.23 -4.31
C TYR A 71 -22.55 -1.86 -4.92
N THR A 72 -22.58 -0.84 -4.07
CA THR A 72 -22.07 0.51 -4.36
C THR A 72 -20.82 0.79 -3.54
N LEU A 73 -19.96 1.67 -4.05
CA LEU A 73 -18.76 2.16 -3.39
C LEU A 73 -18.81 3.68 -3.31
N GLU A 74 -18.87 4.20 -2.10
CA GLU A 74 -18.78 5.64 -1.84
C GLU A 74 -17.41 5.93 -1.24
N ALA A 75 -16.65 6.86 -1.83
CA ALA A 75 -15.37 7.26 -1.28
C ALA A 75 -15.59 8.03 0.03
N ILE A 76 -15.05 7.54 1.14
CA ILE A 76 -15.23 8.13 2.48
C ILE A 76 -13.97 8.81 3.03
N GLY A 77 -12.86 8.74 2.29
CA GLY A 77 -11.62 9.38 2.66
C GLY A 77 -10.41 8.67 2.08
N SER A 78 -9.23 9.09 2.52
CA SER A 78 -7.97 8.46 2.18
C SER A 78 -7.27 7.99 3.45
N CYS A 79 -6.67 6.80 3.38
CA CYS A 79 -5.69 6.34 4.34
C CYS A 79 -4.34 6.91 3.89
N PRO A 80 -3.69 7.78 4.67
CA PRO A 80 -2.51 8.54 4.25
C PRO A 80 -1.26 7.68 3.96
N GLY A 81 -1.33 6.36 4.19
CA GLY A 81 -0.17 5.49 4.12
C GLY A 81 0.64 5.53 5.41
N GLY A 82 1.84 4.96 5.37
CA GLY A 82 2.74 4.87 6.51
C GLY A 82 4.17 4.58 6.08
N TYR A 83 5.09 4.70 7.03
CA TYR A 83 6.47 4.26 6.92
C TYR A 83 6.59 2.86 7.55
N TRP A 84 7.29 1.94 6.88
CA TRP A 84 7.61 0.58 7.36
C TRP A 84 9.12 0.41 7.34
#